data_AF-A0A2X3F3P2-F1
#
_entry.id   AF-A0A2X3F3P2-F1
#
_cell.length_a   1.000
_cell.length_b   1.000
_cell.length_c   1.000
_cell.angle_alpha   90.00
_cell.angle_beta   90.00
_cell.angle_gamma   90.00
#
_symmetry.space_group_name_H-M   'P 1'
#
loop_
_entity.id
_entity.type
_entity.pdbx_description
1 polymer ?
#
loop_
_entity_poly.entity_id
_entity_poly.type
_entity_poly.pdbx_seq_one_letter_code
_entity_poly.pdbx_strand_id
1 'polypeptide(L)'
;MGTHDPQLAGVPWVGIEELLGEQGHRHLSQLLSGYLNEKQIALINKNMVREFSLHNVVNSLTILNAGKTMGHIETIIAEWQNTLGFHFNNNLIISLYVHLSCMIERLVMRNEISHYKDLEQFYPPAW
;
A
#
# COMPACT_ATOMS: atom_id res chain seq x y z
N MET A 1 18.72 -4.68 -9.74
CA MET A 1 17.32 -4.70 -9.25
C MET A 1 16.51 -5.54 -10.22
N GLY A 2 15.60 -6.39 -9.74
CA GLY A 2 14.74 -7.21 -10.59
C GLY A 2 13.82 -8.11 -9.77
N THR A 3 12.94 -8.87 -10.43
CA THR A 3 12.11 -9.90 -9.78
C THR A 3 12.85 -11.22 -9.57
N HIS A 4 13.96 -11.42 -10.27
CA HIS A 4 14.81 -12.60 -10.15
C HIS A 4 16.27 -12.16 -10.00
N ASP A 5 16.99 -12.83 -9.10
CA ASP A 5 18.42 -12.64 -8.90
C ASP A 5 19.19 -13.35 -10.03
N PRO A 6 19.95 -12.62 -10.87
CA PRO A 6 20.78 -13.22 -11.91
C PRO A 6 22.04 -13.92 -11.37
N GLN A 7 22.30 -13.86 -10.05
CA GLN A 7 23.41 -14.54 -9.36
C GLN A 7 24.79 -14.16 -9.92
N LEU A 8 24.97 -12.89 -10.31
CA LEU A 8 26.22 -12.39 -10.85
C LEU A 8 27.22 -12.11 -9.72
N ALA A 9 28.35 -12.83 -9.74
CA ALA A 9 29.39 -12.69 -8.73
C ALA A 9 29.91 -11.24 -8.67
N GLY A 10 29.92 -10.65 -7.47
CA GLY A 10 30.40 -9.30 -7.21
C GLY A 10 29.45 -8.17 -7.58
N VAL A 11 28.26 -8.48 -8.12
CA VAL A 11 27.24 -7.48 -8.44
C VAL A 11 26.13 -7.53 -7.39
N PRO A 12 25.92 -6.45 -6.59
CA PRO A 12 24.83 -6.44 -5.62
C PRO A 12 23.48 -6.45 -6.35
N TRP A 13 22.59 -7.33 -5.87
CA TRP A 13 21.21 -7.42 -6.34
C TRP A 13 20.25 -7.10 -5.20
N VAL A 14 19.08 -6.60 -5.57
CA VAL A 14 17.96 -6.35 -4.64
C VAL A 14 16.67 -6.73 -5.35
N GLY A 15 15.81 -7.47 -4.64
CA GLY A 15 14.50 -7.86 -5.10
C GLY A 15 13.51 -6.69 -5.07
N ILE A 16 12.55 -6.68 -5.99
CA ILE A 16 11.50 -5.64 -5.98
C ILE A 16 10.68 -5.74 -4.68
N GLU A 17 10.45 -6.95 -4.19
CA GLU A 17 9.76 -7.24 -2.94
C GLU A 17 10.47 -6.62 -1.74
N GLU A 18 11.82 -6.62 -1.74
CA GLU A 18 12.62 -6.00 -0.69
C GLU A 18 12.57 -4.46 -0.76
N LEU A 19 12.43 -3.90 -1.95
CA LEU A 19 12.24 -2.45 -2.17
C LEU A 19 10.82 -1.99 -1.79
N LEU A 20 9.83 -2.87 -1.88
CA LEU A 20 8.47 -2.60 -1.45
C LEU A 20 8.24 -2.94 0.02
N GLY A 21 9.15 -3.71 0.64
CA GLY A 21 9.11 -4.12 2.03
C GLY A 21 9.32 -2.98 3.03
N GLU A 22 9.26 -3.33 4.31
CA GLU A 22 9.40 -2.38 5.43
C GLU A 22 10.71 -1.56 5.37
N GLN A 23 11.78 -2.17 4.89
CA GLN A 23 13.10 -1.51 4.76
C GLN A 23 13.35 -0.95 3.35
N GLY A 24 12.34 -0.91 2.50
CA GLY A 24 12.45 -0.52 1.09
C GLY A 24 13.11 0.84 0.88
N HIS A 25 12.67 1.84 1.66
CA HIS A 25 13.27 3.17 1.65
C HIS A 25 14.76 3.14 1.99
N ARG A 26 15.16 2.37 3.02
CA ARG A 26 16.56 2.22 3.41
C ARG A 26 17.39 1.59 2.29
N HIS A 27 16.88 0.54 1.66
CA HIS A 27 17.56 -0.12 0.53
C HIS A 27 17.72 0.84 -0.65
N LEU A 28 16.69 1.63 -0.98
CA LEU A 28 16.79 2.66 -2.02
C LEU A 28 17.82 3.74 -1.65
N SER A 29 17.85 4.20 -0.40
CA SER A 29 18.86 5.17 0.05
C SER A 29 20.27 4.61 -0.04
N GLN A 30 20.49 3.34 0.33
CA GLN A 30 21.80 2.69 0.19
C GLN A 30 22.25 2.60 -1.27
N LEU A 31 21.32 2.28 -2.18
CA LEU A 31 21.62 2.09 -3.60
C LEU A 31 21.82 3.41 -4.36
N LEU A 32 21.12 4.48 -3.95
CA LEU A 32 21.00 5.70 -4.76
C LEU A 32 21.58 6.96 -4.12
N SER A 33 22.00 6.93 -2.85
CA SER A 33 22.53 8.11 -2.14
C SER A 33 23.79 8.73 -2.76
N GLY A 34 24.55 7.97 -3.55
CA GLY A 34 25.68 8.49 -4.33
C GLY A 34 25.29 9.31 -5.58
N TYR A 35 24.01 9.26 -5.97
CA TYR A 35 23.49 9.84 -7.21
C TYR A 35 22.32 10.79 -6.99
N LEU A 36 21.53 10.56 -5.95
CA LEU A 36 20.26 11.26 -5.68
C LEU A 36 20.22 11.74 -4.23
N ASN A 37 19.53 12.85 -4.01
CA ASN A 37 19.25 13.33 -2.66
C ASN A 37 18.05 12.60 -2.04
N GLU A 38 17.92 12.74 -0.72
CA GLU A 38 16.89 12.06 0.08
C GLU A 38 15.46 12.35 -0.39
N LYS A 39 15.18 13.57 -0.88
CA LYS A 39 13.84 13.92 -1.40
C LYS A 39 13.54 13.16 -2.68
N GLN A 40 14.52 13.01 -3.57
CA GLN A 40 14.39 12.23 -4.80
C GLN A 40 14.20 10.74 -4.48
N ILE A 41 14.95 10.21 -3.53
CA ILE A 41 14.82 8.82 -3.08
C ILE A 41 13.44 8.55 -2.46
N ALA A 42 12.98 9.43 -1.58
CA ALA A 42 11.64 9.35 -0.99
C ALA A 42 10.53 9.41 -2.05
N LEU A 43 10.69 10.25 -3.09
CA LEU A 43 9.75 10.33 -4.21
C LEU A 43 9.73 9.02 -5.02
N ILE A 44 10.89 8.42 -5.27
CA ILE A 44 10.99 7.11 -5.94
C ILE A 44 10.27 6.04 -5.11
N ASN A 45 10.57 5.96 -3.80
CA ASN A 45 9.92 5.00 -2.90
C ASN A 45 8.38 5.17 -2.92
N LYS A 46 7.90 6.41 -2.79
CA LYS A 46 6.47 6.74 -2.84
C LYS A 46 5.83 6.29 -4.16
N ASN A 47 6.46 6.60 -5.29
CA ASN A 47 5.93 6.25 -6.60
C ASN A 47 5.92 4.73 -6.82
N MET A 48 6.96 4.02 -6.39
CA MET A 48 7.02 2.55 -6.47
C MET A 48 5.89 1.90 -5.67
N VAL A 49 5.69 2.32 -4.42
CA VAL A 49 4.60 1.84 -3.55
C VAL A 49 3.25 2.11 -4.20
N ARG A 50 3.06 3.31 -4.74
CA ARG A 50 1.82 3.72 -5.39
C ARG A 50 1.52 2.88 -6.64
N GLU A 51 2.48 2.73 -7.55
CA GLU A 51 2.27 1.98 -8.79
C GLU A 51 2.06 0.49 -8.54
N PHE A 52 2.82 -0.10 -7.61
CA PHE A 52 2.59 -1.48 -7.19
C PHE A 52 1.17 -1.67 -6.62
N SER A 53 0.73 -0.75 -5.76
CA SER A 53 -0.61 -0.77 -5.18
C SER A 53 -1.69 -0.61 -6.25
N LEU A 54 -1.48 0.27 -7.24
CA LEU A 54 -2.42 0.46 -8.34
C LEU A 54 -2.59 -0.82 -9.16
N HIS A 55 -1.50 -1.50 -9.49
CA HIS A 55 -1.57 -2.80 -10.16
C HIS A 55 -2.37 -3.83 -9.36
N ASN A 56 -2.20 -3.88 -8.03
CA ASN A 56 -2.95 -4.80 -7.18
C ASN A 56 -4.44 -4.42 -7.08
N VAL A 57 -4.75 -3.13 -6.96
CA VAL A 57 -6.13 -2.64 -6.82
C VAL A 57 -6.91 -2.79 -8.13
N VAL A 58 -6.30 -2.56 -9.29
CA VAL A 58 -6.94 -2.77 -10.61
C VAL A 58 -7.43 -4.21 -10.75
N ASN A 59 -6.68 -5.18 -10.23
CA ASN A 59 -7.06 -6.60 -10.26
C ASN A 59 -8.11 -6.96 -9.18
N SER A 60 -8.38 -6.08 -8.23
CA SER A 60 -9.26 -6.32 -7.08
C SER A 60 -10.63 -5.66 -7.23
N LEU A 61 -10.73 -4.57 -8.00
CA LEU A 61 -11.96 -3.80 -8.21
C LEU A 61 -12.70 -4.25 -9.47
N THR A 62 -14.03 -4.13 -9.43
CA THR A 62 -14.93 -4.58 -10.48
C THR A 62 -15.70 -3.44 -11.16
N ILE A 63 -16.06 -2.40 -10.41
CA ILE A 63 -16.90 -1.28 -10.88
C ILE A 63 -16.28 0.09 -10.64
N LEU A 64 -15.46 0.23 -9.59
CA LEU A 64 -14.85 1.51 -9.25
C LEU A 64 -13.55 1.74 -10.03
N ASN A 65 -13.28 3.02 -10.34
CA ASN A 65 -12.03 3.41 -10.97
C ASN A 65 -10.88 3.37 -9.95
N ALA A 66 -9.96 2.41 -10.09
CA ALA A 66 -8.84 2.20 -9.18
C ALA A 66 -8.02 3.47 -8.91
N GLY A 67 -7.69 4.26 -9.95
CA GLY A 67 -6.91 5.48 -9.79
C GLY A 67 -7.60 6.54 -8.94
N LYS A 68 -8.90 6.76 -9.17
CA LYS A 68 -9.71 7.69 -8.35
C LYS A 68 -9.88 7.18 -6.92
N THR A 69 -10.19 5.89 -6.76
CA THR A 69 -10.34 5.26 -5.44
C THR A 69 -9.06 5.38 -4.62
N MET A 70 -7.91 5.11 -5.22
CA MET A 70 -6.61 5.28 -4.56
C MET A 70 -6.32 6.73 -4.18
N GLY A 71 -6.70 7.71 -5.00
CA GLY A 71 -6.54 9.12 -4.64
C GLY A 71 -7.33 9.52 -3.38
N HIS A 72 -8.52 8.94 -3.17
CA HIS A 72 -9.26 9.12 -1.92
C HIS A 72 -8.54 8.44 -0.74
N ILE A 73 -8.01 7.23 -0.95
CA ILE A 73 -7.26 6.50 0.08
C ILE A 73 -5.96 7.22 0.46
N GLU A 74 -5.25 7.83 -0.50
CA GLU A 74 -4.08 8.68 -0.24
C GLU A 74 -4.40 9.80 0.76
N THR A 75 -5.56 10.44 0.58
CA THR A 75 -6.05 11.49 1.48
C THR A 75 -6.33 10.94 2.88
N ILE A 76 -7.00 9.79 2.97
CA ILE A 76 -7.32 9.11 4.24
C ILE A 76 -6.03 8.72 4.99
N ILE A 77 -5.07 8.11 4.30
CA ILE A 77 -3.78 7.70 4.88
C ILE A 77 -3.00 8.93 5.38
N ALA A 78 -2.99 10.02 4.60
CA ALA A 78 -2.34 11.26 5.01
C ALA A 78 -2.97 11.83 6.29
N GLU A 79 -4.30 11.84 6.38
CA GLU A 79 -5.02 12.27 7.58
C GLU A 79 -4.70 11.38 8.79
N TRP A 80 -4.69 10.05 8.61
CA TRP A 80 -4.38 9.11 9.69
C TRP A 80 -2.96 9.26 10.22
N GLN A 81 -1.96 9.35 9.34
CA GLN A 81 -0.57 9.55 9.77
C GLN A 81 -0.41 10.87 10.52
N ASN A 82 -1.10 11.94 10.06
CA ASN A 82 -1.08 13.22 10.74
C ASN A 82 -1.73 13.15 12.14
N THR A 83 -2.90 12.52 12.25
CA THR A 83 -3.62 12.37 13.53
C THR A 83 -2.89 11.45 14.50
N LEU A 84 -2.25 10.39 14.02
CA LEU A 84 -1.52 9.42 14.85
C LEU A 84 -0.08 9.85 15.17
N GLY A 85 0.48 10.81 14.42
CA GLY A 85 1.81 11.35 14.67
C GLY A 85 2.98 10.45 14.21
N PHE A 86 2.74 9.48 13.33
CA PHE A 86 3.81 8.64 12.77
C PHE A 86 3.54 8.24 11.32
N HIS A 87 4.62 7.91 10.60
CA HIS A 87 4.55 7.46 9.21
C HIS A 87 4.39 5.94 9.14
N PHE A 88 3.51 5.50 8.24
CA PHE A 88 3.29 4.10 7.94
C PHE A 88 4.42 3.59 7.05
N ASN A 89 4.85 2.35 7.29
CA ASN A 89 5.79 1.68 6.40
C ASN A 89 5.10 1.27 5.09
N ASN A 90 5.90 0.96 4.07
CA ASN A 90 5.41 0.63 2.73
C ASN A 90 4.40 -0.53 2.75
N ASN A 91 4.67 -1.60 3.51
CA ASN A 91 3.79 -2.75 3.62
C ASN A 91 2.39 -2.36 4.10
N LEU A 92 2.31 -1.56 5.16
CA LEU A 92 1.03 -1.09 5.69
C LEU A 92 0.30 -0.23 4.66
N ILE A 93 1.00 0.69 3.97
CA ILE A 93 0.40 1.53 2.93
C ILE A 93 -0.16 0.68 1.78
N ILE A 94 0.59 -0.30 1.28
CA ILE A 94 0.15 -1.23 0.22
C ILE A 94 -1.10 -1.99 0.66
N SER A 95 -1.09 -2.55 1.87
CA SER A 95 -2.24 -3.26 2.43
C SER A 95 -3.46 -2.35 2.55
N LEU A 96 -3.29 -1.11 3.01
CA LEU A 96 -4.38 -0.14 3.11
C LEU A 96 -4.99 0.19 1.74
N TYR A 97 -4.17 0.38 0.69
CA TYR A 97 -4.69 0.58 -0.65
C TYR A 97 -5.61 -0.55 -1.11
N VAL A 98 -5.16 -1.80 -0.96
CA VAL A 98 -5.94 -2.97 -1.39
C VAL A 98 -7.22 -3.10 -0.56
N HIS A 99 -7.11 -3.10 0.77
CA HIS A 99 -8.26 -3.36 1.63
C HIS A 99 -9.29 -2.23 1.63
N LEU A 100 -8.86 -0.96 1.68
CA LEU A 100 -9.79 0.17 1.62
C LEU A 100 -10.49 0.24 0.28
N SER A 101 -9.79 -0.04 -0.83
CA SER A 101 -10.42 -0.09 -2.16
C SER A 101 -11.55 -1.12 -2.20
N CYS A 102 -11.27 -2.34 -1.74
CA CYS A 102 -12.27 -3.41 -1.68
C CYS A 102 -13.44 -3.07 -0.74
N MET A 103 -13.20 -2.40 0.39
CA MET A 103 -14.27 -1.99 1.31
C MET A 103 -15.15 -0.90 0.71
N ILE A 104 -14.56 0.12 0.07
CA ILE A 104 -15.30 1.19 -0.61
C ILE A 104 -16.19 0.61 -1.71
N GLU A 105 -15.67 -0.32 -2.53
CA GLU A 105 -16.48 -0.95 -3.58
C GLU A 105 -17.64 -1.78 -3.01
N ARG A 106 -17.41 -2.57 -1.96
CA ARG A 106 -18.49 -3.33 -1.29
C ARG A 106 -19.62 -2.42 -0.80
N LEU A 107 -19.26 -1.29 -0.20
CA LEU A 107 -20.23 -0.29 0.27
C LEU A 107 -21.05 0.29 -0.89
N VAL A 108 -20.40 0.64 -2.00
CA VAL A 108 -21.09 1.15 -3.20
C VAL A 108 -22.02 0.12 -3.81
N MET A 109 -21.59 -1.15 -3.86
CA MET A 109 -22.39 -2.26 -4.39
C MET A 109 -23.52 -2.71 -3.45
N ARG A 110 -23.58 -2.21 -2.21
CA ARG A 110 -24.48 -2.70 -1.15
C ARG A 110 -24.33 -4.22 -0.93
N ASN A 111 -23.13 -4.75 -1.15
CA ASN A 111 -22.81 -6.12 -0.76
C ASN A 111 -22.59 -6.11 0.75
N GLU A 112 -23.64 -6.42 1.50
CA GLU A 112 -23.59 -6.53 2.96
C GLU A 112 -22.49 -7.50 3.39
N ILE A 113 -21.82 -7.19 4.51
CA ILE A 113 -20.93 -8.14 5.18
C ILE A 113 -21.83 -9.21 5.80
N SER A 114 -22.13 -10.26 5.05
CA SER A 114 -23.05 -11.32 5.47
C SER A 114 -22.45 -12.27 6.52
N HIS A 115 -21.13 -12.25 6.71
CA HIS A 115 -20.44 -13.10 7.68
C HIS A 115 -19.30 -12.34 8.37
N TYR A 116 -19.58 -11.89 9.61
CA TYR A 116 -18.54 -11.54 10.58
C TYR A 116 -18.83 -12.33 11.86
N LYS A 117 -17.79 -12.95 12.44
CA LYS A 117 -17.93 -14.04 13.43
C LYS A 117 -18.57 -13.61 14.77
N ASP A 118 -18.79 -12.31 14.98
CA ASP A 118 -19.35 -11.73 16.20
C ASP A 118 -20.31 -10.55 15.90
N LEU A 119 -21.08 -10.61 14.80
CA LEU A 119 -22.04 -9.55 14.46
C LEU A 119 -22.99 -9.22 15.62
N GLU A 120 -23.40 -10.23 16.39
CA GLU A 120 -24.28 -10.09 17.55
C GLU A 120 -23.69 -9.23 18.68
N GLN A 121 -22.36 -9.10 18.79
CA GLN A 121 -21.74 -8.20 19.79
C GLN A 121 -21.93 -6.71 19.46
N PHE A 122 -22.24 -6.39 18.21
CA PHE A 122 -22.44 -5.01 17.74
C PHE A 122 -23.92 -4.61 17.68
N TYR A 123 -24.85 -5.54 17.87
CA TYR A 123 -26.26 -5.20 18.01
C TYR A 123 -26.57 -4.84 19.47
N PRO A 124 -27.20 -3.68 19.72
CA PRO A 124 -27.70 -3.38 21.05
C PRO A 124 -28.74 -4.44 21.47
N PRO A 125 -28.85 -4.76 22.78
CA PRO A 125 -29.82 -5.75 23.25
C PRO A 125 -31.22 -5.37 22.78
N ALA A 126 -31.92 -6.32 22.17
CA ALA A 126 -33.34 -6.16 21.83
C ALA A 126 -34.13 -5.94 23.13
N TRP A 127 -34.90 -4.85 23.17
CA TRP A 127 -35.81 -4.50 24.26
C TRP A 127 -37.11 -5.31 24.18
#